data_AF-A0A920SRL8-F1
#
_entry.id   AF-A0A920SRL8-F1
#
_cell.length_a   1.000
_cell.length_b   1.000
_cell.length_c   1.000
_cell.angle_alpha   90.00
_cell.angle_beta   90.00
_cell.angle_gamma   90.00
#
_symmetry.space_group_name_H-M   'P 1'
#
loop_
_entity.id
_entity.type
_entity.pdbx_description
1 polymer ?
#
loop_
_entity_poly.entity_id
_entity_poly.type
_entity_poly.pdbx_seq_one_letter_code
_entity_poly.pdbx_strand_id
1 'polypeptide(L)'
;MLMCRRGTWVFLQRSFAAVGRMALTNYLAQTIICTTIFYGHGLGYFGEVDRVGQIIIVLGVWLFQIPFSLWWLERFRFGPFEWLWRSLSYLRFQPMRR
;
A
#
# COMPACT_ATOMS: atom_id res chain seq x y z
N MET A 1 -7.23 28.53 2.17
CA MET A 1 -8.35 27.78 1.56
C MET A 1 -8.40 27.81 0.03
N LEU A 2 -7.55 28.57 -0.69
CA LEU A 2 -7.58 28.67 -2.17
C LEU A 2 -6.74 27.62 -2.94
N MET A 3 -5.86 26.86 -2.26
CA MET A 3 -4.96 25.90 -2.93
C MET A 3 -5.63 24.56 -3.30
N CYS A 4 -6.87 24.31 -2.86
CA CYS A 4 -7.59 23.06 -3.16
C CYS A 4 -8.30 23.05 -4.54
N ARG A 5 -8.16 24.11 -5.36
CA ARG A 5 -8.89 24.24 -6.64
C ARG A 5 -8.14 23.71 -7.88
N ARG A 6 -6.87 23.30 -7.78
CA ARG A 6 -6.17 22.60 -8.86
C ARG A 6 -6.42 21.10 -8.72
N GLY A 7 -7.15 20.48 -9.66
CA GLY A 7 -7.57 19.07 -9.59
C GLY A 7 -6.44 18.05 -9.34
N THR A 8 -5.19 18.39 -9.69
CA THR A 8 -4.00 17.57 -9.41
C THR A 8 -3.67 17.48 -7.92
N TRP A 9 -3.86 18.56 -7.15
CA TRP A 9 -3.60 18.56 -5.70
C TRP A 9 -4.63 17.74 -4.94
N VAL A 10 -5.88 17.73 -5.41
CA VAL A 10 -6.95 16.92 -4.83
C VAL A 10 -6.69 15.43 -5.07
N PHE A 11 -6.23 15.06 -6.27
CA PHE A 11 -5.86 13.67 -6.56
C PHE A 11 -4.68 13.22 -5.69
N LEU A 12 -3.62 14.02 -5.63
CA LEU A 12 -2.43 13.69 -4.83
C LEU A 12 -2.79 13.52 -3.35
N GLN A 13 -3.57 14.45 -2.78
CA GLN A 13 -4.05 14.36 -1.40
C GLN A 13 -4.89 13.09 -1.16
N ARG A 14 -5.76 12.72 -2.10
CA ARG A 14 -6.56 11.48 -2.01
C ARG A 14 -5.67 10.24 -2.06
N SER A 15 -4.67 10.21 -2.92
CA SER A 15 -3.71 9.10 -3.03
C SER A 15 -2.91 8.92 -1.75
N PHE A 16 -2.32 9.99 -1.21
CA PHE A 16 -1.59 9.93 0.07
C PHE A 16 -2.51 9.53 1.22
N ALA A 17 -3.75 10.05 1.27
CA ALA A 17 -4.72 9.65 2.28
C ALA A 17 -5.14 8.18 2.15
N ALA A 18 -5.27 7.66 0.93
CA ALA A 18 -5.60 6.27 0.68
C ALA A 18 -4.47 5.33 1.14
N VAL A 19 -3.25 5.60 0.71
CA VAL A 19 -2.06 4.84 1.12
C VAL A 19 -1.88 4.88 2.64
N GLY A 20 -2.04 6.05 3.27
CA GLY A 20 -1.93 6.20 4.72
C GLY A 20 -3.02 5.47 5.52
N ARG A 21 -4.26 5.39 5.00
CA ARG A 21 -5.33 4.59 5.61
C ARG A 21 -5.10 3.07 5.51
N MET A 22 -4.22 2.65 4.61
CA MET A 22 -3.83 1.25 4.40
C MET A 22 -2.34 1.04 4.74
N ALA A 23 -1.79 1.80 5.69
CA ALA A 23 -0.37 1.76 6.00
C ALA A 23 0.15 0.37 6.39
N LEU A 24 -0.59 -0.38 7.22
CA LEU A 24 -0.20 -1.73 7.64
C LEU A 24 -0.30 -2.71 6.48
N THR A 25 -1.38 -2.64 5.69
CA THR A 25 -1.54 -3.47 4.51
C THR A 25 -0.44 -3.20 3.48
N ASN A 26 -0.15 -1.93 3.19
CA ASN A 26 0.87 -1.54 2.22
C ASN A 26 2.27 -1.90 2.69
N TYR A 27 2.56 -1.74 3.98
CA TYR A 27 3.80 -2.18 4.58
C TYR A 27 4.00 -3.69 4.38
N LEU A 28 3.02 -4.50 4.78
CA LEU A 28 3.10 -5.96 4.65
C LEU A 28 3.20 -6.40 3.18
N ALA A 29 2.40 -5.81 2.29
CA ALA A 29 2.47 -6.09 0.87
C ALA A 29 3.85 -5.75 0.30
N GLN A 30 4.41 -4.59 0.65
CA GLN A 30 5.75 -4.20 0.20
C GLN A 30 6.81 -5.14 0.76
N THR A 31 6.73 -5.51 2.04
CA THR A 31 7.64 -6.49 2.63
C THR A 31 7.57 -7.82 1.88
N ILE A 32 6.38 -8.38 1.66
CA ILE A 32 6.21 -9.64 0.94
C ILE A 32 6.77 -9.55 -0.48
N ILE A 33 6.52 -8.45 -1.20
CA ILE A 33 7.04 -8.26 -2.56
C ILE A 33 8.58 -8.21 -2.53
N CYS A 34 9.15 -7.38 -1.66
CA CYS A 34 10.60 -7.21 -1.58
C CYS A 34 11.29 -8.49 -1.09
N THR A 35 10.77 -9.18 -0.09
CA THR A 35 11.35 -10.45 0.37
C THR A 35 11.22 -11.53 -0.69
N THR A 36 10.12 -11.59 -1.44
CA THR A 36 9.99 -12.52 -2.57
C THR A 36 10.98 -12.19 -3.69
N ILE A 37 11.27 -10.92 -3.96
CA ILE A 37 12.24 -10.54 -5.00
C ILE A 37 13.68 -10.83 -4.55
N PHE A 38 14.03 -10.44 -3.32
CA PHE A 38 15.42 -10.44 -2.89
C PHE A 38 15.83 -11.68 -2.09
N TYR A 39 14.97 -12.24 -1.24
CA TYR A 39 15.37 -13.34 -0.36
C TYR A 39 15.38 -14.68 -1.09
N GLY A 40 16.17 -15.63 -0.59
CA GLY A 40 16.36 -16.95 -1.18
C GLY A 40 15.12 -17.86 -1.19
N HIS A 41 14.03 -17.49 -0.52
CA HIS A 41 12.74 -18.20 -0.65
C HIS A 41 11.92 -17.77 -1.87
N GLY A 42 12.35 -16.73 -2.59
CA GLY A 42 11.72 -16.27 -3.82
C GLY A 42 12.70 -16.29 -4.99
N LEU A 43 13.02 -15.12 -5.56
CA LEU A 43 13.90 -15.00 -6.73
C LEU A 43 15.39 -14.89 -6.37
N GLY A 44 15.73 -14.62 -5.10
CA GLY A 44 17.11 -14.67 -4.62
C GLY A 44 18.03 -13.55 -5.11
N TYR A 45 17.50 -12.46 -5.67
CA TYR A 45 18.28 -11.35 -6.25
C TYR A 45 19.05 -10.48 -5.24
N PHE A 46 19.28 -10.97 -4.01
CA PHE A 46 19.98 -10.23 -2.98
C PHE A 46 21.43 -9.93 -3.41
N GLY A 47 21.76 -8.64 -3.50
CA GLY A 47 23.10 -8.20 -3.91
C GLY A 47 23.37 -8.27 -5.42
N GLU A 48 22.42 -8.78 -6.22
CA GLU A 48 22.57 -8.90 -7.69
C GLU A 48 21.99 -7.70 -8.45
N VAL A 49 21.07 -6.97 -7.83
CA VAL A 49 20.40 -5.81 -8.45
C VAL A 49 21.11 -4.53 -8.06
N ASP A 50 21.65 -3.83 -9.07
CA ASP A 50 22.27 -2.52 -8.92
C ASP A 50 21.26 -1.45 -8.40
N ARG A 51 21.77 -0.34 -7.87
CA ARG A 51 20.96 0.72 -7.26
C ARG A 51 19.85 1.23 -8.19
N VAL A 52 20.13 1.39 -9.48
CA VAL A 52 19.12 1.86 -10.45
C VAL A 52 17.98 0.84 -10.59
N GLY A 53 18.31 -0.45 -10.65
CA GLY A 53 17.33 -1.53 -10.69
C GLY A 53 16.44 -1.56 -9.44
N GLN A 54 17.00 -1.30 -8.26
CA GLN A 54 16.24 -1.21 -7.01
C GLN A 54 15.24 -0.06 -7.05
N ILE A 55 15.63 1.11 -7.58
CA ILE A 55 14.73 2.26 -7.74
C ILE A 55 13.55 1.90 -8.66
N ILE A 56 13.82 1.22 -9.77
CA ILE A 56 12.76 0.78 -10.70
C ILE A 56 11.79 -0.18 -10.02
N ILE A 57 12.29 -1.12 -9.21
CA ILE A 57 11.45 -2.04 -8.44
C ILE A 57 10.56 -1.26 -7.47
N VAL A 58 11.11 -0.32 -6.70
CA VAL A 58 10.34 0.51 -5.75
C VAL A 58 9.26 1.31 -6.48
N LEU A 59 9.59 1.94 -7.60
CA LEU A 59 8.62 2.66 -8.42
C LEU A 59 7.52 1.75 -8.95
N GLY A 60 7.86 0.52 -9.38
CA GLY A 60 6.90 -0.49 -9.79
C GLY A 60 5.96 -0.91 -8.67
N VAL A 61 6.48 -1.12 -7.45
CA VAL A 61 5.68 -1.42 -6.26
C VAL A 61 4.71 -0.27 -5.96
N TRP A 62 5.18 0.98 -6.00
CA TRP A 62 4.31 2.15 -5.76
C TRP A 62 3.25 2.32 -6.85
N LEU A 63 3.60 2.09 -8.11
CA LEU A 63 2.67 2.14 -9.23
C LEU A 63 1.54 1.11 -9.09
N PHE A 64 1.81 -0.01 -8.41
CA PHE A 64 0.79 -1.00 -8.05
C PHE A 64 0.02 -0.62 -6.76
N GLN A 65 0.72 -0.27 -5.68
CA GLN A 65 0.11 -0.06 -4.36
C GLN A 65 -0.79 1.16 -4.30
N ILE A 66 -0.45 2.25 -5.00
CA ILE A 66 -1.24 3.50 -4.96
C ILE A 66 -2.62 3.30 -5.61
N PRO A 67 -2.74 2.81 -6.87
CA PRO A 67 -4.03 2.50 -7.47
C PRO A 67 -4.79 1.42 -6.70
N PHE A 68 -4.09 0.38 -6.22
CA PHE A 68 -4.71 -0.66 -5.40
C PHE A 68 -5.36 -0.08 -4.13
N SER A 69 -4.64 0.79 -3.42
CA SER A 69 -5.16 1.45 -2.21
C SER A 69 -6.40 2.31 -2.49
N LEU A 70 -6.40 3.04 -3.60
CA LEU A 70 -7.55 3.85 -4.03
C LEU A 70 -8.75 2.97 -4.36
N TRP A 71 -8.56 2.00 -5.26
CA TRP A 71 -9.58 1.04 -5.69
C TRP A 71 -10.17 0.24 -4.52
N TRP A 72 -9.33 -0.14 -3.55
CA TRP A 72 -9.76 -0.88 -2.37
C TRP A 72 -10.65 -0.03 -1.47
N LEU A 73 -10.22 1.19 -1.15
CA LEU A 73 -10.95 2.09 -0.25
C LEU A 73 -12.21 2.72 -0.87
N GLU A 74 -12.44 2.54 -2.16
CA GLU A 74 -13.73 2.79 -2.79
C GLU A 74 -14.77 1.73 -2.40
N ARG A 75 -14.35 0.48 -2.17
CA ARG A 75 -15.22 -0.67 -1.88
C ARG A 75 -15.29 -1.01 -0.39
N PHE A 76 -14.19 -0.78 0.33
CA PHE A 76 -14.02 -1.19 1.72
C PHE A 76 -13.67 -0.01 2.63
N ARG A 77 -14.02 -0.12 3.92
CA ARG A 77 -13.78 0.93 4.92
C ARG A 77 -12.34 0.95 5.42
N PHE A 78 -11.68 -0.21 5.44
CA PHE A 78 -10.34 -0.44 5.98
C PHE A 78 -9.53 -1.28 5.02
N GLY A 79 -8.19 -1.20 5.11
CA GLY A 79 -7.35 -2.23 4.50
C GLY A 79 -7.57 -3.59 5.18
N PRO A 80 -7.28 -4.70 4.48
CA PRO A 80 -7.51 -6.05 4.98
C PRO A 80 -6.77 -6.32 6.30
N PHE A 81 -5.52 -5.89 6.42
CA PHE A 81 -4.75 -6.09 7.65
C PHE A 81 -5.13 -5.12 8.76
N GLU A 82 -5.52 -3.89 8.43
CA GLU A 82 -6.06 -2.95 9.41
C GLU A 82 -7.39 -3.46 9.99
N TRP A 83 -8.24 -4.03 9.14
CA TRP A 83 -9.48 -4.68 9.56
C TRP A 83 -9.22 -5.88 10.46
N LEU A 84 -8.28 -6.74 10.08
CA LEU A 84 -7.89 -7.89 10.89
C LEU A 84 -7.34 -7.45 12.24
N TRP A 85 -6.41 -6.51 12.25
CA TRP A 85 -5.83 -5.93 13.47
C TRP A 85 -6.91 -5.37 14.39
N ARG A 86 -7.81 -4.52 13.87
CA ARG A 86 -8.92 -3.97 14.67
C ARG A 86 -9.87 -5.04 15.17
N SER A 87 -10.24 -6.00 14.34
CA SER A 87 -11.18 -7.05 14.74
C SER A 87 -10.58 -7.95 15.83
N LEU A 88 -9.27 -8.22 15.76
CA LEU A 88 -8.54 -8.95 16.79
C LEU A 88 -8.36 -8.13 18.07
N SER A 89 -7.96 -6.85 17.98
CA SER A 89 -7.77 -5.99 19.16
C SER A 89 -9.06 -5.80 19.96
N TYR A 90 -10.20 -5.65 19.27
CA TYR A 90 -11.49 -5.46 19.93
C TYR A 90 -12.26 -6.77 20.14
N LEU A 91 -11.72 -7.92 19.70
CA LEU A 91 -12.39 -9.23 19.70
C LEU A 91 -13.82 -9.17 19.11
N ARG A 92 -14.03 -8.27 18.15
CA ARG A 92 -15.32 -8.01 17.51
C ARG A 92 -15.11 -7.74 16.02
N PHE A 93 -15.81 -8.51 15.18
CA PHE A 93 -15.77 -8.33 13.74
C PHE A 93 -16.35 -6.97 13.34
N GLN A 94 -15.49 -6.11 12.79
CA GLN A 94 -15.90 -4.80 12.31
C GLN A 94 -16.55 -4.91 10.92
N PRO A 95 -17.55 -4.07 10.56
CA PRO A 95 -18.12 -4.08 9.22
C PRO A 95 -17.10 -3.58 8.20
N MET A 96 -16.76 -4.43 7.22
CA MET A 96 -15.67 -4.18 6.27
C MET A 96 -16.13 -3.49 4.97
N ARG A 97 -17.34 -3.82 4.50
CA ARG A 97 -17.94 -3.20 3.30
C ARG A 97 -18.47 -1.80 3.63
N ARG A 98 -18.33 -0.88 2.67
CA ARG A 98 -18.94 0.45 2.79
C ARG A 98 -20.44 0.38 2.70
#